data_AF-A0A822YHW2-F1
#
_entry.id   AF-A0A822YHW2-F1
#
_cell.length_a   1.000
_cell.length_b   1.000
_cell.length_c   1.000
_cell.angle_alpha   90.00
_cell.angle_beta   90.00
_cell.angle_gamma   90.00
#
_symmetry.space_group_name_H-M   'P 1'
#
loop_
_entity.id
_entity.type
_entity.pdbx_description
1 polymer ?
#
loop_
_entity_poly.entity_id
_entity_poly.type
_entity_poly.pdbx_seq_one_letter_code
_entity_poly.pdbx_strand_id
1 'polypeptide(L)'
;MSTAFPTALEWKFSQVFGERTPGEDVQDVDIVSTVEFEKRGDFLATGDRGGRIVIFERTDGKDCHSRKELEILDYRPQGHPEYRYKTEFQSHEPEFDYVRSVEIEERINRVRWCATPNDSLFILSTNDKAIKLWKVKDHKVKKVKQMELNPFVCSENSLLSEKSFLIGKHEPSFINGYHLEWKNEMPSNVFPSSHEEFAKIANNKEATLARCRKIYAHAHDFNINSISNNSDGEIFVSADDLRINLWNLEVSNQCFNIIDMKPSNMEDLTEVITSAEFHPVYCNLLAYSSSRGFIRLIDMRQSALCDHHARIFQDREVHGPKSFFTEIIASISDIKFASDGRHILSRDYMNLKLWDLHMEGSPVATFKIHEYLRPKLSDLYNNDSIFDKFDCCLSGDGLHFATGSYSNAFRVFSNGDGSEEGTTLEASKNPNRKQYHQTTRTRRTSLSNLTRGYHRQGHEKSSIDSHGLPDLTSKLLHLAWHPTANLIACAAANSLYMYYA
;
A
#
# COMPACT_ATOMS: atom_id res chain seq x y z
N MET A 1 24.21 25.74 24.14
CA MET A 1 23.44 25.33 22.95
C MET A 1 22.11 24.81 23.46
N SER A 2 21.01 25.56 23.29
CA SER A 2 19.70 25.15 23.79
C SER A 2 19.20 23.96 22.98
N THR A 3 19.05 22.82 23.64
CA THR A 3 18.30 21.67 23.13
C THR A 3 16.83 22.09 23.08
N ALA A 4 16.38 22.63 21.94
CA ALA A 4 14.96 22.77 21.67
C ALA A 4 14.40 21.35 21.59
N PHE A 5 13.57 20.98 22.57
CA PHE A 5 12.77 19.76 22.49
C PHE A 5 11.88 19.87 21.22
N PRO A 6 11.72 18.79 20.44
CA PRO A 6 10.78 18.82 19.33
C PRO A 6 9.41 19.22 19.87
N THR A 7 8.84 20.30 19.33
CA THR A 7 7.49 20.71 19.71
C THR A 7 6.51 19.68 19.16
N ALA A 8 5.55 19.26 19.98
CA ALA A 8 4.48 18.36 19.55
C ALA A 8 3.83 18.86 18.26
N LEU A 9 3.82 18.02 17.23
CA LEU A 9 3.27 18.32 15.91
C LEU A 9 1.76 18.59 16.01
N GLU A 10 1.31 19.74 15.49
CA GLU A 10 -0.12 20.09 15.44
C GLU A 10 -0.74 19.59 14.13
N TRP A 11 -1.38 18.43 14.20
CA TRP A 11 -1.97 17.79 13.02
C TRP A 11 -3.26 18.47 12.57
N LYS A 12 -3.34 18.75 11.27
CA LYS A 12 -4.47 19.37 10.57
C LYS A 12 -4.91 18.48 9.42
N PHE A 13 -6.22 18.48 9.16
CA PHE A 13 -6.80 17.80 8.00
C PHE A 13 -6.37 18.50 6.71
N SER A 14 -5.95 17.71 5.71
CA SER A 14 -5.60 18.18 4.35
C SER A 14 -6.65 17.74 3.33
N GLN A 15 -6.69 16.44 3.02
CA GLN A 15 -7.50 15.89 1.93
C GLN A 15 -8.23 14.61 2.35
N VAL A 16 -9.33 14.32 1.65
CA VAL A 16 -10.03 13.02 1.75
C VAL A 16 -10.38 12.54 0.34
N PHE A 17 -10.13 11.27 0.07
CA PHE A 17 -10.59 10.57 -1.14
C PHE A 17 -11.54 9.43 -0.74
N GLY A 18 -12.50 9.11 -1.61
CA GLY A 18 -13.51 8.08 -1.33
C GLY A 18 -14.57 8.51 -0.31
N GLU A 19 -14.85 9.81 -0.19
CA GLU A 19 -15.82 10.31 0.78
C GLU A 19 -17.22 9.72 0.54
N ARG A 20 -17.78 9.15 1.61
CA ARG A 20 -19.09 8.50 1.60
C ARG A 20 -20.21 9.52 1.49
N THR A 21 -21.21 9.22 0.67
CA THR A 21 -22.49 9.91 0.81
C THR A 21 -23.25 9.36 2.02
N PRO A 22 -23.96 10.20 2.80
CA PRO A 22 -24.72 9.72 3.95
C PRO A 22 -25.77 8.68 3.55
N GLY A 23 -25.65 7.46 4.10
CA GLY A 23 -26.58 6.34 3.81
C GLY A 23 -26.10 5.36 2.74
N GLU A 24 -24.90 5.55 2.20
CA GLU A 24 -24.25 4.59 1.30
C GLU A 24 -23.52 3.51 2.11
N ASP A 25 -23.90 2.24 1.87
CA ASP A 25 -23.22 1.10 2.46
C ASP A 25 -21.85 0.91 1.80
N VAL A 26 -20.81 0.74 2.62
CA VAL A 26 -19.47 0.46 2.13
C VAL A 26 -19.44 -0.94 1.56
N GLN A 27 -19.15 -1.06 0.26
CA GLN A 27 -18.92 -2.37 -0.34
C GLN A 27 -17.58 -2.92 0.15
N ASP A 28 -17.54 -4.21 0.48
CA ASP A 28 -16.33 -4.84 1.02
C ASP A 28 -15.15 -4.74 0.03
N VAL A 29 -15.44 -4.86 -1.27
CA VAL A 29 -14.46 -4.72 -2.37
C VAL A 29 -13.80 -3.33 -2.44
N ASP A 30 -14.47 -2.28 -1.96
CA ASP A 30 -13.95 -0.91 -1.99
C ASP A 30 -13.11 -0.57 -0.74
N ILE A 31 -13.00 -1.49 0.22
CA ILE A 31 -12.21 -1.28 1.43
C ILE A 31 -10.71 -1.27 1.08
N VAL A 32 -10.04 -0.18 1.43
CA VAL A 32 -8.60 -0.01 1.25
C VAL A 32 -7.85 -0.98 2.18
N SER A 33 -6.99 -1.80 1.59
CA SER A 33 -6.23 -2.87 2.26
C SER A 33 -4.74 -2.59 2.37
N THR A 34 -4.21 -1.58 1.66
CA THR A 34 -2.81 -1.16 1.77
C THR A 34 -2.62 0.26 1.24
N VAL A 35 -1.69 1.00 1.81
CA VAL A 35 -1.34 2.39 1.45
C VAL A 35 0.18 2.51 1.47
N GLU A 36 0.80 3.03 0.41
CA GLU A 36 2.26 3.14 0.32
C GLU A 36 2.68 4.38 -0.50
N PHE A 37 3.56 5.21 0.07
CA PHE A 37 4.22 6.30 -0.65
C PHE A 37 5.42 5.82 -1.48
N GLU A 38 5.64 6.46 -2.62
CA GLU A 38 6.88 6.31 -3.38
C GLU A 38 8.05 6.96 -2.61
N LYS A 39 9.29 6.50 -2.83
CA LYS A 39 10.47 6.89 -2.01
C LYS A 39 10.72 8.40 -1.95
N ARG A 40 10.31 9.18 -2.95
CA ARG A 40 10.43 10.64 -2.98
C ARG A 40 9.18 11.35 -2.44
N GLY A 41 8.06 10.64 -2.38
CA GLY A 41 6.76 11.19 -2.03
C GLY A 41 6.09 11.94 -3.18
N ASP A 42 6.47 11.64 -4.43
CA ASP A 42 5.81 12.23 -5.60
C ASP A 42 4.51 11.49 -5.97
N PHE A 43 4.39 10.22 -5.54
CA PHE A 43 3.24 9.36 -5.78
C PHE A 43 2.83 8.61 -4.52
N LEU A 44 1.53 8.32 -4.43
CA LEU A 44 0.93 7.48 -3.40
C LEU A 44 0.09 6.40 -4.09
N ALA A 45 0.22 5.16 -3.65
CA ALA A 45 -0.61 4.06 -4.14
C ALA A 45 -1.48 3.50 -3.01
N THR A 46 -2.71 3.15 -3.36
CA THR A 46 -3.62 2.39 -2.49
C THR A 46 -4.07 1.13 -3.20
N GLY A 47 -4.14 0.02 -2.48
CA GLY A 47 -4.80 -1.21 -2.92
C GLY A 47 -6.08 -1.44 -2.13
N ASP A 48 -7.05 -2.10 -2.73
CA ASP A 48 -8.31 -2.47 -2.07
C ASP A 48 -8.54 -3.99 -2.04
N ARG A 49 -9.62 -4.39 -1.36
CA ARG A 49 -10.06 -5.80 -1.29
C ARG A 49 -10.59 -6.32 -2.61
N GLY A 50 -11.07 -5.45 -3.49
CA GLY A 50 -11.53 -5.77 -4.84
C GLY A 50 -10.41 -5.85 -5.89
N GLY A 51 -9.14 -5.89 -5.48
CA GLY A 51 -8.01 -6.13 -6.38
C GLY A 51 -7.59 -4.95 -7.25
N ARG A 52 -8.10 -3.74 -7.01
CA ARG A 52 -7.74 -2.53 -7.75
C ARG A 52 -6.59 -1.80 -7.07
N ILE A 53 -5.79 -1.12 -7.89
CA ILE A 53 -4.75 -0.21 -7.44
C ILE A 53 -5.07 1.18 -7.94
N VAL A 54 -5.12 2.15 -7.03
CA VAL A 54 -5.32 3.57 -7.32
C VAL A 54 -4.04 4.32 -7.03
N ILE A 55 -3.60 5.15 -7.98
CA ILE A 55 -2.40 5.98 -7.87
C ILE A 55 -2.79 7.44 -7.81
N PHE A 56 -2.22 8.13 -6.83
CA PHE A 56 -2.30 9.57 -6.66
C PHE A 56 -0.94 10.20 -6.96
N GLU A 57 -0.93 11.35 -7.61
CA GLU A 57 0.25 12.14 -7.95
C GLU A 57 0.24 13.45 -7.17
N ARG A 58 1.39 13.85 -6.65
CA ARG A 58 1.58 15.13 -5.98
C ARG A 58 1.37 16.30 -6.95
N THR A 59 0.63 17.31 -6.53
CA THR A 59 0.32 18.49 -7.36
C THR A 59 1.34 19.60 -7.29
N ASP A 60 2.13 19.67 -6.20
CA ASP A 60 3.13 20.72 -6.02
C ASP A 60 4.29 20.56 -7.01
N GLY A 61 4.29 21.40 -8.04
CA GLY A 61 5.39 21.51 -9.00
C GLY A 61 5.03 21.37 -10.47
N LYS A 62 3.75 21.11 -10.83
CA LYS A 62 3.33 21.00 -12.24
C LYS A 62 2.33 22.06 -12.73
N ASP A 63 1.85 22.94 -11.85
CA ASP A 63 0.98 24.03 -12.28
C ASP A 63 1.77 25.32 -12.56
N CYS A 64 1.59 25.80 -13.79
CA CYS A 64 2.07 27.06 -14.35
C CYS A 64 1.72 28.23 -13.42
N HIS A 65 2.63 28.58 -12.51
CA HIS A 65 2.50 29.84 -11.78
C HIS A 65 2.64 30.98 -12.77
N SER A 66 1.58 31.78 -12.91
CA SER A 66 1.68 33.05 -13.64
C SER A 66 2.78 33.89 -12.99
N ARG A 67 3.49 34.72 -13.75
CA ARG A 67 4.58 35.58 -13.25
C ARG A 67 4.18 36.43 -12.01
N LYS A 68 2.88 36.68 -11.81
CA LYS A 68 2.30 37.35 -10.63
C LYS A 68 2.24 36.49 -9.37
N GLU A 69 2.20 35.16 -9.47
CA GLU A 69 2.23 34.25 -8.30
C GLU A 69 3.66 34.00 -7.80
N LEU A 70 4.65 34.04 -8.72
CA LEU A 70 6.07 33.98 -8.38
C LEU A 70 6.53 35.19 -7.56
N GLU A 71 5.93 36.37 -7.76
CA GLU A 71 6.19 37.57 -6.94
C GLU A 71 5.51 37.51 -5.54
N ILE A 72 4.59 36.57 -5.31
CA ILE A 72 3.93 36.34 -4.00
C ILE A 72 4.63 35.21 -3.20
N LEU A 73 5.47 34.40 -3.86
CA LEU A 73 6.16 33.25 -3.28
C LEU A 73 7.31 33.59 -2.32
N ASP A 74 7.82 34.83 -2.33
CA ASP A 74 8.84 35.29 -1.37
C ASP A 74 8.30 35.37 0.09
N TYR A 75 7.00 35.12 0.31
CA TYR A 75 6.37 35.21 1.64
C TYR A 75 5.37 34.10 2.00
N ARG A 76 5.27 33.01 1.22
CA ARG A 76 4.45 31.85 1.63
C ARG A 76 5.33 30.76 2.21
N PRO A 77 5.05 30.23 3.43
CA PRO A 77 5.66 28.99 3.87
C PRO A 77 5.36 27.91 2.82
N GLN A 78 6.33 27.04 2.51
CA GLN A 78 6.11 25.90 1.60
C GLN A 78 4.80 25.21 1.98
N GLY A 79 3.86 25.13 1.02
CA GLY A 79 2.60 24.41 1.22
C GLY A 79 2.88 22.95 1.60
N HIS A 80 1.97 22.35 2.36
CA HIS A 80 2.01 20.91 2.60
C HIS A 80 1.67 20.16 1.30
N PRO A 81 2.22 18.95 1.09
CA PRO A 81 1.95 18.20 -0.13
C PRO A 81 0.48 17.89 -0.34
N GLU A 82 -0.07 18.31 -1.48
CA GLU A 82 -1.38 17.91 -1.96
C GLU A 82 -1.27 16.86 -3.07
N TYR A 83 -2.25 15.96 -3.12
CA TYR A 83 -2.33 14.87 -4.07
C TYR A 83 -3.57 15.00 -4.95
N ARG A 84 -3.48 14.48 -6.18
CA ARG A 84 -4.62 14.30 -7.08
C ARG A 84 -4.66 12.88 -7.60
N TYR A 85 -5.85 12.40 -7.94
CA TYR A 85 -6.02 11.15 -8.66
C TYR A 85 -5.24 11.18 -10.00
N LYS A 86 -4.42 10.15 -10.24
CA LYS A 86 -3.68 9.98 -11.51
C LYS A 86 -4.30 8.89 -12.37
N THR A 87 -4.46 7.68 -11.83
CA THR A 87 -4.96 6.52 -12.57
C THR A 87 -5.38 5.40 -11.63
N GLU A 88 -6.23 4.51 -12.12
CA GLU A 88 -6.59 3.25 -11.48
C GLU A 88 -6.51 2.09 -12.48
N PHE A 89 -6.28 0.88 -11.97
CA PHE A 89 -6.33 -0.33 -12.79
C PHE A 89 -6.63 -1.57 -11.92
N GLN A 90 -7.26 -2.57 -12.53
CA GLN A 90 -7.45 -3.89 -11.91
C GLN A 90 -6.11 -4.63 -11.89
N SER A 91 -5.61 -4.95 -10.69
CA SER A 91 -4.36 -5.68 -10.52
C SER A 91 -4.60 -7.19 -10.46
N HIS A 92 -5.53 -7.61 -9.60
CA HIS A 92 -5.85 -9.02 -9.38
C HIS A 92 -7.34 -9.24 -9.59
N GLU A 93 -7.70 -10.42 -10.06
CA GLU A 93 -9.08 -10.85 -10.23
C GLU A 93 -9.27 -12.13 -9.39
N PRO A 94 -10.49 -12.45 -8.96
CA PRO A 94 -10.73 -13.68 -8.22
C PRO A 94 -10.32 -14.88 -9.08
N GLU A 95 -9.46 -15.73 -8.52
CA GLU A 95 -8.95 -16.93 -9.17
C GLU A 95 -9.38 -18.16 -8.35
N PHE A 96 -9.51 -19.32 -9.00
CA PHE A 96 -9.84 -20.56 -8.29
C PHE A 96 -8.79 -21.63 -8.59
N ASP A 97 -8.12 -22.13 -7.55
CA ASP A 97 -7.23 -23.28 -7.65
C ASP A 97 -8.06 -24.56 -7.58
N TYR A 98 -8.35 -25.15 -8.74
CA TYR A 98 -9.12 -26.40 -8.85
C TYR A 98 -8.44 -27.60 -8.17
N VAL A 99 -7.11 -27.62 -8.11
CA VAL A 99 -6.36 -28.76 -7.56
C VAL A 99 -6.44 -28.72 -6.04
N ARG A 100 -6.29 -27.53 -5.45
CA ARG A 100 -6.42 -27.33 -4.00
C ARG A 100 -7.88 -27.13 -3.56
N SER A 101 -8.78 -26.89 -4.51
CA SER A 101 -10.17 -26.48 -4.27
C SER A 101 -10.26 -25.26 -3.35
N VAL A 102 -9.42 -24.25 -3.63
CA VAL A 102 -9.31 -23.02 -2.85
C VAL A 102 -9.55 -21.82 -3.76
N GLU A 103 -10.42 -20.92 -3.32
CA GLU A 103 -10.59 -19.60 -3.93
C GLU A 103 -9.43 -18.70 -3.52
N ILE A 104 -8.87 -18.00 -4.49
CA ILE A 104 -7.81 -17.02 -4.32
C ILE A 104 -8.46 -15.65 -4.46
N GLU A 105 -8.55 -14.94 -3.34
CA GLU A 105 -9.10 -13.59 -3.29
C GLU A 105 -8.31 -12.63 -4.18
N GLU A 106 -9.00 -11.67 -4.80
CA GLU A 106 -8.37 -10.57 -5.52
C GLU A 106 -7.74 -9.51 -4.61
N ARG A 107 -8.00 -9.58 -3.30
CA ARG A 107 -7.52 -8.62 -2.31
C ARG A 107 -6.03 -8.33 -2.44
N ILE A 108 -5.70 -7.03 -2.48
CA ILE A 108 -4.31 -6.60 -2.48
C ILE A 108 -3.78 -6.59 -1.04
N ASN A 109 -2.81 -7.46 -0.74
CA ASN A 109 -2.21 -7.55 0.59
C ASN A 109 -1.16 -6.45 0.82
N ARG A 110 -0.30 -6.22 -0.17
CA ARG A 110 0.79 -5.24 -0.11
C ARG A 110 1.09 -4.64 -1.48
N VAL A 111 1.52 -3.38 -1.47
CA VAL A 111 2.03 -2.66 -2.64
C VAL A 111 3.43 -2.12 -2.31
N ARG A 112 4.38 -2.26 -3.24
CA ARG A 112 5.74 -1.70 -3.11
C ARG A 112 6.18 -1.01 -4.39
N TRP A 113 6.68 0.22 -4.24
CA TRP A 113 7.28 0.97 -5.33
C TRP A 113 8.69 0.46 -5.64
N CYS A 114 8.94 0.16 -6.92
CA CYS A 114 10.28 -0.18 -7.41
C CYS A 114 11.03 1.07 -7.84
N ALA A 115 12.35 0.95 -8.04
CA ALA A 115 13.14 2.03 -8.60
C ALA A 115 12.58 2.47 -9.96
N THR A 116 12.64 3.77 -10.22
CA THR A 116 12.13 4.43 -11.43
C THR A 116 13.31 4.89 -12.31
N PRO A 117 13.98 3.98 -13.06
CA PRO A 117 15.12 4.36 -13.90
C PRO A 117 14.73 5.24 -15.11
N ASN A 118 13.44 5.39 -15.39
CA ASN A 118 12.89 6.14 -16.52
C ASN A 118 11.65 6.92 -16.04
N ASP A 119 11.00 7.67 -16.95
CA ASP A 119 9.68 8.27 -16.76
C ASP A 119 8.53 7.23 -16.67
N SER A 120 8.80 6.03 -16.16
CA SER A 120 7.81 4.97 -15.96
C SER A 120 7.85 4.53 -14.52
N LEU A 121 6.66 4.45 -13.93
CA LEU A 121 6.50 3.95 -12.58
C LEU A 121 6.44 2.43 -12.59
N PHE A 122 7.09 1.81 -11.62
CA PHE A 122 7.08 0.37 -11.44
C PHE A 122 6.55 0.03 -10.06
N ILE A 123 5.53 -0.83 -10.02
CA ILE A 123 4.83 -1.21 -8.80
C ILE A 123 4.77 -2.73 -8.71
N LEU A 124 5.16 -3.28 -7.57
CA LEU A 124 4.82 -4.65 -7.20
C LEU A 124 3.54 -4.64 -6.39
N SER A 125 2.61 -5.50 -6.77
CA SER A 125 1.40 -5.79 -6.00
C SER A 125 1.30 -7.27 -5.73
N THR A 126 0.74 -7.65 -4.60
CA THR A 126 0.55 -9.05 -4.23
C THR A 126 -0.83 -9.28 -3.66
N ASN A 127 -1.43 -10.42 -4.01
CA ASN A 127 -2.51 -11.04 -3.24
C ASN A 127 -1.93 -12.23 -2.45
N ASP A 128 -2.76 -13.19 -2.05
CA ASP A 128 -2.35 -14.35 -1.26
C ASP A 128 -1.40 -15.31 -1.98
N LYS A 129 -1.40 -15.37 -3.32
CA LYS A 129 -0.69 -16.42 -4.09
C LYS A 129 0.19 -15.91 -5.23
N ALA A 130 -0.05 -14.69 -5.72
CA ALA A 130 0.60 -14.16 -6.89
C ALA A 130 1.05 -12.70 -6.71
N ILE A 131 2.26 -12.42 -7.17
CA ILE A 131 2.85 -11.08 -7.19
C ILE A 131 2.89 -10.62 -8.65
N LYS A 132 2.50 -9.38 -8.92
CA LYS A 132 2.48 -8.79 -10.26
C LYS A 132 3.36 -7.54 -10.29
N LEU A 133 4.20 -7.43 -11.32
CA LEU A 133 4.99 -6.23 -11.60
C LEU A 133 4.28 -5.40 -12.67
N TRP A 134 3.81 -4.23 -12.26
CA TRP A 134 3.12 -3.27 -13.10
C TRP A 134 4.07 -2.18 -13.58
N LYS A 135 3.93 -1.79 -14.85
CA LYS A 135 4.54 -0.60 -15.43
C LYS A 135 3.45 0.40 -15.75
N VAL A 136 3.51 1.57 -15.14
CA VAL A 136 2.58 2.67 -15.38
C VAL A 136 3.34 3.78 -16.10
N LYS A 137 2.84 4.18 -17.27
CA LYS A 137 3.48 5.21 -18.10
C LYS A 137 2.42 6.09 -18.76
N ASP A 138 2.71 7.39 -18.81
CA ASP A 138 1.89 8.36 -19.54
C ASP A 138 2.13 8.17 -21.05
N HIS A 139 1.05 7.95 -21.81
CA HIS A 139 1.11 7.81 -23.26
C HIS A 139 0.48 9.03 -23.93
N LYS A 140 1.25 9.68 -24.82
CA LYS A 140 0.68 10.65 -25.77
C LYS A 140 -0.10 9.89 -26.82
N VAL A 141 -1.42 9.96 -26.79
CA VAL A 141 -2.28 9.27 -27.76
C VAL A 141 -1.99 9.82 -29.16
N LYS A 142 -1.35 9.04 -30.02
CA LYS A 142 -1.29 9.35 -31.46
C LYS A 142 -2.62 8.90 -32.06
N LYS A 143 -3.51 9.85 -32.35
CA LYS A 143 -4.74 9.56 -33.08
C LYS A 143 -4.34 9.07 -34.47
N VAL A 144 -4.50 7.79 -34.74
CA VAL A 144 -4.39 7.26 -36.10
C VAL A 144 -5.53 7.90 -36.89
N LYS A 145 -5.20 8.71 -37.90
CA LYS A 145 -6.22 9.19 -38.84
C LYS A 145 -6.86 7.95 -39.46
N GLN A 146 -8.14 7.78 -39.22
CA GLN A 146 -8.96 6.84 -39.97
C GLN A 146 -8.78 7.21 -41.44
N MET A 147 -8.19 6.29 -42.23
CA MET A 147 -8.06 6.49 -43.66
C MET A 147 -9.47 6.41 -44.21
N GLU A 148 -10.06 7.55 -44.55
CA GLU A 148 -11.29 7.57 -45.31
C GLU A 148 -11.01 6.82 -46.61
N LEU A 149 -11.63 5.65 -46.77
CA LEU A 149 -11.74 5.01 -48.07
C LEU A 149 -12.57 5.97 -48.91
N ASN A 150 -11.91 6.77 -49.75
CA ASN A 150 -12.57 7.55 -50.78
C ASN A 150 -13.54 6.65 -51.55
N PRO A 151 -14.87 6.86 -51.49
CA PRO A 151 -15.81 6.14 -52.32
C PRO A 151 -15.94 6.90 -53.64
N PHE A 152 -14.85 7.04 -54.38
CA PHE A 152 -14.87 7.55 -55.75
C PHE A 152 -13.83 6.80 -56.58
N VAL A 153 -14.21 5.59 -56.98
CA VAL A 153 -13.75 5.02 -58.25
C VAL A 153 -15.00 4.71 -59.06
N CYS A 154 -15.03 5.27 -60.25
CA CYS A 154 -16.11 5.19 -61.23
C CYS A 154 -16.62 3.77 -61.46
N SER A 155 -17.94 3.70 -61.61
CA SER A 155 -18.73 2.57 -62.08
C SER A 155 -18.40 2.21 -63.53
N GLU A 156 -17.42 1.33 -63.78
CA GLU A 156 -17.34 0.64 -65.08
C GLU A 156 -16.93 -0.85 -65.03
N ASN A 157 -16.66 -1.45 -63.87
CA ASN A 157 -16.30 -2.88 -63.80
C ASN A 157 -17.36 -3.79 -63.16
N SER A 158 -18.64 -3.35 -63.11
CA SER A 158 -19.76 -4.16 -62.62
C SER A 158 -20.34 -5.14 -63.66
N LEU A 159 -19.61 -5.47 -64.72
CA LEU A 159 -20.08 -6.30 -65.84
C LEU A 159 -19.29 -7.60 -66.06
N LEU A 160 -18.54 -8.09 -65.07
CA LEU A 160 -17.81 -9.37 -65.20
C LEU A 160 -18.00 -10.36 -64.03
N SER A 161 -18.91 -10.12 -63.09
CA SER A 161 -19.14 -11.05 -61.97
C SER A 161 -20.26 -12.09 -62.20
N GLU A 162 -20.79 -12.22 -63.41
CA GLU A 162 -21.76 -13.28 -63.74
C GLU A 162 -21.21 -14.19 -64.85
N LYS A 163 -20.61 -15.30 -64.40
CA LYS A 163 -20.20 -16.56 -65.08
C LYS A 163 -18.92 -17.00 -64.33
N SER A 164 -18.83 -18.10 -63.58
CA SER A 164 -19.40 -19.43 -63.79
C SER A 164 -19.23 -20.25 -62.51
N PHE A 165 -20.12 -21.22 -62.36
CA PHE A 165 -20.22 -22.22 -61.29
C PHE A 165 -19.22 -23.41 -61.46
N LEU A 166 -18.78 -23.96 -60.32
CA LEU A 166 -18.45 -25.38 -59.98
C LEU A 166 -17.06 -26.01 -60.27
N ILE A 167 -16.50 -26.53 -59.16
CA ILE A 167 -15.89 -27.85 -58.90
C ILE A 167 -14.65 -28.30 -59.71
N GLY A 168 -13.57 -28.63 -58.99
CA GLY A 168 -12.55 -29.59 -59.44
C GLY A 168 -11.20 -29.44 -58.75
N LYS A 169 -10.72 -30.51 -58.10
CA LYS A 169 -9.52 -30.59 -57.26
C LYS A 169 -8.19 -30.66 -58.06
N HIS A 170 -7.10 -30.43 -57.31
CA HIS A 170 -5.71 -30.91 -57.44
C HIS A 170 -4.67 -30.11 -58.23
N GLU A 171 -3.63 -29.70 -57.49
CA GLU A 171 -2.28 -29.25 -57.84
C GLU A 171 -1.46 -30.26 -58.69
N PRO A 172 -0.16 -30.00 -59.00
CA PRO A 172 0.45 -28.84 -59.68
C PRO A 172 1.37 -29.33 -60.83
N SER A 173 1.95 -28.43 -61.65
CA SER A 173 3.35 -28.57 -62.13
C SER A 173 3.83 -27.47 -63.11
N PHE A 174 5.15 -27.21 -63.03
CA PHE A 174 6.08 -26.52 -63.96
C PHE A 174 5.91 -25.00 -64.17
N ILE A 175 6.84 -24.15 -63.72
CA ILE A 175 8.21 -23.80 -64.21
C ILE A 175 8.24 -22.91 -65.46
N ASN A 176 8.96 -21.78 -65.28
CA ASN A 176 9.61 -20.86 -66.23
C ASN A 176 8.79 -19.74 -66.92
N GLY A 177 9.16 -18.51 -66.56
CA GLY A 177 9.96 -17.69 -67.48
C GLY A 177 9.48 -16.27 -67.73
N TYR A 178 10.45 -15.34 -67.69
CA TYR A 178 10.46 -13.97 -68.25
C TYR A 178 9.76 -12.88 -67.42
N HIS A 179 10.25 -11.64 -67.28
CA HIS A 179 11.47 -10.93 -67.68
C HIS A 179 11.34 -9.47 -67.17
N LEU A 180 12.49 -8.82 -66.98
CA LEU A 180 12.75 -7.37 -67.11
C LEU A 180 12.87 -6.47 -65.87
N GLU A 181 14.13 -6.11 -65.63
CA GLU A 181 14.66 -5.00 -64.84
C GLU A 181 14.11 -3.64 -65.28
N TRP A 182 13.89 -2.74 -64.31
CA TRP A 182 13.72 -1.31 -64.55
C TRP A 182 14.73 -0.53 -63.70
N LYS A 183 15.52 0.33 -64.35
CA LYS A 183 16.49 1.23 -63.73
C LYS A 183 16.17 2.67 -64.15
N ASN A 184 16.15 3.54 -63.14
CA ASN A 184 16.35 4.99 -63.10
C ASN A 184 15.48 5.91 -63.97
N GLU A 185 14.82 6.89 -63.34
CA GLU A 185 15.23 8.30 -63.37
C GLU A 185 14.33 9.18 -62.47
N MET A 186 14.97 10.14 -61.78
CA MET A 186 14.34 11.20 -60.97
C MET A 186 14.17 12.46 -61.81
N PRO A 187 13.11 13.25 -61.59
CA PRO A 187 13.13 14.68 -61.89
C PRO A 187 12.93 15.53 -60.63
N SER A 188 13.86 16.45 -60.44
CA SER A 188 13.74 17.64 -59.58
C SER A 188 12.83 18.69 -60.22
N ASN A 189 11.94 19.33 -59.44
CA ASN A 189 11.59 20.75 -59.62
C ASN A 189 10.77 21.35 -58.45
N VAL A 190 11.37 22.37 -57.83
CA VAL A 190 10.84 23.70 -57.47
C VAL A 190 9.55 23.83 -56.62
N PHE A 191 9.70 24.45 -55.44
CA PHE A 191 8.65 24.97 -54.55
C PHE A 191 7.86 26.15 -55.13
N PRO A 192 6.64 26.41 -54.61
CA PRO A 192 6.47 27.69 -53.93
C PRO A 192 5.75 27.59 -52.58
N SER A 193 6.14 28.52 -51.71
CA SER A 193 5.66 28.83 -50.36
C SER A 193 4.19 29.32 -50.30
N SER A 194 3.43 28.84 -49.31
CA SER A 194 2.62 29.66 -48.37
C SER A 194 1.64 28.79 -47.57
N HIS A 195 1.39 29.21 -46.33
CA HIS A 195 0.52 28.63 -45.29
C HIS A 195 1.09 27.48 -44.43
N GLU A 196 2.06 27.82 -43.56
CA GLU A 196 2.12 27.21 -42.22
C GLU A 196 0.94 27.73 -41.39
N GLU A 197 -0.20 27.05 -41.47
CA GLU A 197 -1.15 27.07 -40.36
C GLU A 197 -0.55 26.23 -39.23
N PHE A 198 -0.03 26.90 -38.20
CA PHE A 198 0.17 26.31 -36.89
C PHE A 198 -1.16 25.77 -36.39
N ALA A 199 -1.46 24.51 -36.71
CA ALA A 199 -2.54 23.77 -36.09
C ALA A 199 -2.20 23.66 -34.61
N LYS A 200 -2.86 24.51 -33.81
CA LYS A 200 -2.85 24.48 -32.35
C LYS A 200 -2.92 23.03 -31.88
N ILE A 201 -1.85 22.56 -31.25
CA ILE A 201 -1.85 21.33 -30.49
C ILE A 201 -2.89 21.53 -29.39
N ALA A 202 -4.10 21.02 -29.62
CA ALA A 202 -5.07 20.88 -28.56
C ALA A 202 -4.44 19.96 -27.50
N ASN A 203 -4.46 20.40 -26.23
CA ASN A 203 -4.08 19.59 -25.09
C ASN A 203 -4.94 18.32 -25.08
N ASN A 204 -4.42 17.26 -25.69
CA ASN A 204 -5.03 15.94 -25.63
C ASN A 204 -4.76 15.38 -24.23
N LYS A 205 -5.82 14.94 -23.55
CA LYS A 205 -5.74 14.21 -22.27
C LYS A 205 -4.64 13.15 -22.36
N GLU A 206 -3.60 13.31 -21.55
CA GLU A 206 -2.57 12.29 -21.40
C GLU A 206 -3.24 11.04 -20.83
N ALA A 207 -3.20 9.93 -21.58
CA ALA A 207 -3.76 8.68 -21.12
C ALA A 207 -2.65 7.91 -20.39
N THR A 208 -2.78 7.79 -19.08
CA THR A 208 -1.92 6.93 -18.27
C THR A 208 -2.30 5.47 -18.53
N LEU A 209 -1.35 4.65 -18.99
CA LEU A 209 -1.59 3.22 -19.21
C LEU A 209 -0.79 2.40 -18.18
N ALA A 210 -1.50 1.53 -17.47
CA ALA A 210 -0.91 0.50 -16.63
C ALA A 210 -0.84 -0.83 -17.41
N ARG A 211 0.34 -1.47 -17.42
CA ARG A 211 0.55 -2.77 -18.05
C ARG A 211 1.25 -3.72 -17.09
N CYS A 212 0.66 -4.89 -16.85
CA CYS A 212 1.33 -5.98 -16.16
C CYS A 212 2.51 -6.46 -17.03
N ARG A 213 3.74 -6.34 -16.53
CA ARG A 213 4.95 -6.82 -17.22
C ARG A 213 5.22 -8.28 -16.88
N LYS A 214 5.04 -8.66 -15.62
CA LYS A 214 5.41 -9.98 -15.09
C LYS A 214 4.48 -10.41 -13.98
N ILE A 215 4.34 -11.72 -13.87
CA ILE A 215 3.57 -12.40 -12.84
C ILE A 215 4.51 -13.42 -12.20
N TYR A 216 4.71 -13.32 -10.89
CA TYR A 216 5.45 -14.27 -10.07
C TYR A 216 4.43 -15.06 -9.26
N ALA A 217 4.22 -16.32 -9.61
CA ALA A 217 3.17 -17.16 -9.04
C ALA A 217 3.72 -18.55 -8.70
N HIS A 218 2.92 -19.33 -7.96
CA HIS A 218 3.17 -20.74 -7.64
C HIS A 218 4.46 -21.03 -6.85
N ALA A 219 4.97 -20.06 -6.09
CA ALA A 219 6.13 -20.24 -5.21
C ALA A 219 5.77 -20.37 -3.72
N HIS A 220 4.56 -19.98 -3.34
CA HIS A 220 4.10 -19.96 -1.97
C HIS A 220 2.99 -20.97 -1.76
N ASP A 221 3.12 -21.76 -0.69
CA ASP A 221 2.09 -22.71 -0.29
C ASP A 221 1.03 -22.01 0.58
N PHE A 222 1.47 -21.07 1.44
CA PHE A 222 0.64 -20.28 2.35
C PHE A 222 0.38 -18.88 1.78
N ASN A 223 -0.31 -18.02 2.54
CA ASN A 223 -0.71 -16.71 2.06
C ASN A 223 0.47 -15.73 2.17
N ILE A 224 0.74 -14.99 1.10
CA ILE A 224 1.81 -14.01 1.07
C ILE A 224 1.44 -12.84 2.00
N ASN A 225 2.22 -12.65 3.05
CA ASN A 225 2.02 -11.58 4.04
C ASN A 225 2.85 -10.33 3.74
N SER A 226 3.99 -10.48 3.05
CA SER A 226 4.91 -9.36 2.81
C SER A 226 5.68 -9.50 1.50
N ILE A 227 5.96 -8.33 0.91
CA ILE A 227 6.90 -8.15 -0.19
C ILE A 227 7.81 -6.96 0.13
N SER A 228 9.09 -7.07 -0.22
CA SER A 228 10.07 -6.01 0.02
C SER A 228 11.12 -5.96 -1.07
N ASN A 229 11.42 -4.75 -1.55
CA ASN A 229 12.42 -4.50 -2.58
C ASN A 229 13.81 -4.38 -1.96
N ASN A 230 14.79 -5.03 -2.58
CA ASN A 230 16.17 -4.88 -2.16
C ASN A 230 16.72 -3.51 -2.57
N SER A 231 17.76 -3.07 -1.87
CA SER A 231 18.47 -1.82 -2.17
C SER A 231 19.28 -1.86 -3.47
N ASP A 232 19.55 -3.06 -4.02
CA ASP A 232 20.20 -3.24 -5.32
C ASP A 232 19.31 -2.86 -6.52
N GLY A 233 17.99 -2.80 -6.34
CA GLY A 233 17.02 -2.48 -7.40
C GLY A 233 16.78 -3.60 -8.41
N GLU A 234 17.33 -4.80 -8.20
CA GLU A 234 17.19 -5.97 -9.08
C GLU A 234 16.39 -7.09 -8.41
N ILE A 235 16.53 -7.23 -7.10
CA ILE A 235 15.99 -8.33 -6.31
C ILE A 235 14.87 -7.83 -5.40
N PHE A 236 13.90 -8.70 -5.14
CA PHE A 236 12.90 -8.50 -4.10
C PHE A 236 12.62 -9.82 -3.38
N VAL A 237 12.07 -9.74 -2.17
CA VAL A 237 11.60 -10.90 -1.42
C VAL A 237 10.09 -10.93 -1.34
N SER A 238 9.56 -12.12 -1.22
CA SER A 238 8.21 -12.37 -0.75
C SER A 238 8.24 -13.38 0.39
N ALA A 239 7.41 -13.14 1.40
CA ALA A 239 7.27 -14.06 2.52
C ALA A 239 5.81 -14.51 2.67
N ASP A 240 5.66 -15.80 2.97
CA ASP A 240 4.43 -16.37 3.52
C ASP A 240 4.64 -16.72 5.00
N ASP A 241 3.75 -17.51 5.58
CA ASP A 241 3.78 -17.86 7.00
C ASP A 241 5.00 -18.73 7.38
N LEU A 242 5.61 -19.47 6.46
CA LEU A 242 6.71 -20.42 6.74
C LEU A 242 7.95 -20.21 5.87
N ARG A 243 7.84 -19.49 4.76
CA ARG A 243 8.88 -19.38 3.75
C ARG A 243 9.14 -17.94 3.35
N ILE A 244 10.42 -17.67 3.08
CA ILE A 244 10.83 -16.44 2.39
C ILE A 244 11.53 -16.84 1.08
N ASN A 245 11.05 -16.27 -0.02
CA ASN A 245 11.54 -16.51 -1.37
C ASN A 245 12.18 -15.23 -1.93
N LEU A 246 13.33 -15.40 -2.57
CA LEU A 246 14.09 -14.38 -3.27
C LEU A 246 13.77 -14.43 -4.77
N TRP A 247 13.49 -13.28 -5.36
CA TRP A 247 13.11 -13.13 -6.75
C TRP A 247 13.97 -12.10 -7.45
N ASN A 248 14.20 -12.30 -8.73
CA ASN A 248 14.76 -11.28 -9.61
C ASN A 248 13.63 -10.62 -10.39
N LEU A 249 13.60 -9.29 -10.46
CA LEU A 249 12.59 -8.52 -11.18
C LEU A 249 12.52 -8.84 -12.69
N GLU A 250 13.57 -9.43 -13.24
CA GLU A 250 13.64 -9.84 -14.65
C GLU A 250 13.28 -11.32 -14.88
N VAL A 251 13.23 -12.15 -13.83
CA VAL A 251 13.02 -13.61 -13.93
C VAL A 251 11.78 -14.00 -13.13
N SER A 252 10.70 -14.37 -13.83
CA SER A 252 9.41 -14.62 -13.19
C SER A 252 9.04 -16.10 -13.03
N ASN A 253 9.83 -17.01 -13.61
CA ASN A 253 9.58 -18.45 -13.60
C ASN A 253 10.46 -19.21 -12.59
N GLN A 254 11.31 -18.51 -11.83
CA GLN A 254 12.20 -19.11 -10.84
C GLN A 254 12.29 -18.18 -9.63
N CYS A 255 12.33 -18.78 -8.45
CA CYS A 255 12.63 -18.12 -7.19
C CYS A 255 13.62 -18.98 -6.40
N PHE A 256 14.36 -18.35 -5.49
CA PHE A 256 15.24 -19.06 -4.58
C PHE A 256 14.68 -18.97 -3.17
N ASN A 257 14.37 -20.12 -2.56
CA ASN A 257 13.93 -20.15 -1.19
C ASN A 257 15.12 -19.93 -0.25
N ILE A 258 15.07 -18.86 0.55
CA ILE A 258 16.14 -18.50 1.49
C ILE A 258 15.80 -18.87 2.92
N ILE A 259 14.53 -19.07 3.25
CA ILE A 259 14.09 -19.55 4.56
C ILE A 259 12.96 -20.54 4.35
N ASP A 260 13.04 -21.71 4.98
CA ASP A 260 11.95 -22.66 5.10
C ASP A 260 11.83 -23.11 6.57
N MET A 261 10.82 -22.60 7.27
CA MET A 261 10.50 -22.98 8.64
C MET A 261 9.51 -24.14 8.70
N LYS A 262 9.18 -24.77 7.57
CA LYS A 262 8.22 -25.87 7.53
C LYS A 262 8.74 -27.07 8.35
N PRO A 263 8.06 -27.45 9.44
CA PRO A 263 8.46 -28.60 10.23
C PRO A 263 8.20 -29.90 9.45
N SER A 264 8.85 -31.00 9.86
CA SER A 264 8.60 -32.33 9.28
C SER A 264 7.17 -32.79 9.53
N ASN A 265 6.61 -32.46 10.70
CA ASN A 265 5.20 -32.64 11.03
C ASN A 265 4.56 -31.25 11.26
N MET A 266 3.46 -30.96 10.57
CA MET A 266 2.76 -29.68 10.70
C MET A 266 2.16 -29.45 12.09
N GLU A 267 1.97 -30.51 12.88
CA GLU A 267 1.52 -30.40 14.28
C GLU A 267 2.59 -29.79 15.20
N ASP A 268 3.87 -29.90 14.83
CA ASP A 268 5.00 -29.31 15.57
C ASP A 268 5.22 -27.83 15.20
N LEU A 269 4.31 -27.25 14.40
CA LEU A 269 4.42 -25.85 14.02
C LEU A 269 4.18 -24.96 15.24
N THR A 270 5.22 -24.26 15.64
CA THR A 270 5.16 -23.40 16.82
C THR A 270 5.36 -21.91 16.53
N GLU A 271 5.77 -21.57 15.31
CA GLU A 271 6.16 -20.23 14.95
C GLU A 271 5.88 -19.97 13.46
N VAL A 272 5.36 -18.79 13.14
CA VAL A 272 5.14 -18.35 11.76
C VAL A 272 5.78 -16.98 11.53
N ILE A 273 6.22 -16.73 10.29
CA ILE A 273 6.66 -15.42 9.81
C ILE A 273 5.44 -14.53 9.67
N THR A 274 5.52 -13.30 10.19
CA THR A 274 4.41 -12.35 10.11
C THR A 274 4.66 -11.18 9.18
N SER A 275 5.91 -10.75 9.05
CA SER A 275 6.35 -9.70 8.13
C SER A 275 7.83 -9.84 7.84
N ALA A 276 8.27 -9.44 6.64
CA ALA A 276 9.66 -9.43 6.21
C ALA A 276 9.97 -8.15 5.42
N GLU A 277 11.11 -7.54 5.73
CA GLU A 277 11.56 -6.31 5.11
C GLU A 277 13.07 -6.30 4.87
N PHE A 278 13.49 -5.86 3.70
CA PHE A 278 14.90 -5.61 3.40
C PHE A 278 15.40 -4.36 4.09
N HIS A 279 16.68 -4.37 4.43
CA HIS A 279 17.34 -3.19 4.93
C HIS A 279 17.43 -2.12 3.82
N PRO A 280 17.14 -0.84 4.12
CA PRO A 280 17.02 0.22 3.10
C PRO A 280 18.33 0.53 2.37
N VAL A 281 19.48 0.34 3.04
CA VAL A 281 20.83 0.61 2.50
C VAL A 281 21.64 -0.66 2.19
N TYR A 282 21.76 -1.61 3.12
CA TYR A 282 22.56 -2.82 2.97
C TYR A 282 21.80 -3.93 2.25
N CYS A 283 22.21 -4.25 1.01
CA CYS A 283 21.55 -5.24 0.16
C CYS A 283 21.61 -6.69 0.65
N ASN A 284 22.45 -6.98 1.65
CA ASN A 284 22.62 -8.30 2.22
C ASN A 284 21.83 -8.53 3.51
N LEU A 285 21.24 -7.48 4.10
CA LEU A 285 20.53 -7.57 5.37
C LEU A 285 19.02 -7.65 5.15
N LEU A 286 18.41 -8.65 5.78
CA LEU A 286 16.96 -8.89 5.76
C LEU A 286 16.49 -9.05 7.20
N ALA A 287 15.39 -8.40 7.58
CA ALA A 287 14.72 -8.68 8.84
C ALA A 287 13.37 -9.34 8.60
N TYR A 288 13.01 -10.30 9.46
CA TYR A 288 11.67 -10.85 9.51
C TYR A 288 11.20 -11.02 10.95
N SER A 289 9.91 -10.80 11.16
CA SER A 289 9.24 -10.93 12.45
C SER A 289 8.46 -12.22 12.55
N SER A 290 8.17 -12.61 13.78
CA SER A 290 7.47 -13.85 14.11
C SER A 290 6.20 -13.64 14.91
N SER A 291 5.32 -14.64 14.89
CA SER A 291 4.15 -14.72 15.77
C SER A 291 4.48 -14.86 17.25
N ARG A 292 5.75 -15.10 17.60
CA ARG A 292 6.23 -15.23 18.98
C ARG A 292 6.83 -13.95 19.56
N GLY A 293 6.88 -12.87 18.80
CA GLY A 293 7.35 -11.58 19.28
C GLY A 293 8.86 -11.36 19.16
N PHE A 294 9.53 -12.09 18.27
CA PHE A 294 10.96 -11.87 17.96
C PHE A 294 11.14 -11.38 16.54
N ILE A 295 12.16 -10.54 16.35
CA ILE A 295 12.63 -10.10 15.04
C ILE A 295 13.99 -10.73 14.80
N ARG A 296 14.16 -11.43 13.69
CA ARG A 296 15.44 -12.00 13.29
C ARG A 296 16.04 -11.17 12.16
N LEU A 297 17.28 -10.77 12.35
CA LEU A 297 18.09 -10.14 11.31
C LEU A 297 19.01 -11.18 10.70
N ILE A 298 18.96 -11.30 9.38
CA ILE A 298 19.73 -12.22 8.57
C ILE A 298 20.78 -11.42 7.79
N ASP A 299 21.95 -12.02 7.65
CA ASP A 299 22.96 -11.61 6.69
C ASP A 299 23.10 -12.67 5.59
N MET A 300 22.60 -12.36 4.40
CA MET A 300 22.60 -13.26 3.24
C MET A 300 24.02 -13.62 2.75
N ARG A 301 25.06 -12.92 3.22
CA ARG A 301 26.46 -13.26 2.89
C ARG A 301 27.01 -14.40 3.73
N GLN A 302 26.44 -14.66 4.92
CA GLN A 302 26.94 -15.67 5.84
C GLN A 302 26.58 -17.08 5.36
N SER A 303 25.38 -17.25 4.82
CA SER A 303 24.87 -18.53 4.33
C SER A 303 23.90 -18.30 3.19
N ALA A 304 23.98 -19.12 2.14
CA ALA A 304 23.02 -19.07 1.04
C ALA A 304 21.59 -19.40 1.51
N LEU A 305 21.47 -20.31 2.48
CA LEU A 305 20.17 -20.74 3.02
C LEU A 305 19.74 -19.95 4.26
N CYS A 306 20.47 -18.88 4.62
CA CYS A 306 20.14 -17.98 5.72
C CYS A 306 19.69 -18.68 7.03
N ASP A 307 20.22 -19.87 7.27
CA ASP A 307 19.89 -20.78 8.37
C ASP A 307 20.41 -20.27 9.72
N HIS A 308 21.44 -19.43 9.66
CA HIS A 308 21.98 -18.69 10.78
C HIS A 308 21.42 -17.26 10.77
N HIS A 309 20.85 -16.84 11.89
CA HIS A 309 20.48 -15.44 12.10
C HIS A 309 21.70 -14.67 12.61
N ALA A 310 21.92 -13.48 12.07
CA ALA A 310 22.97 -12.60 12.56
C ALA A 310 22.64 -12.08 13.96
N ARG A 311 21.37 -11.71 14.20
CA ARG A 311 20.87 -11.18 15.48
C ARG A 311 19.40 -11.57 15.72
N ILE A 312 19.03 -11.71 16.99
CA ILE A 312 17.62 -11.85 17.41
C ILE A 312 17.28 -10.71 18.37
N PHE A 313 16.30 -9.90 17.99
CA PHE A 313 15.72 -8.88 18.86
C PHE A 313 14.56 -9.50 19.63
N GLN A 314 14.70 -9.55 20.94
CA GLN A 314 13.71 -10.11 21.84
C GLN A 314 13.65 -9.26 23.10
N ASP A 315 12.44 -8.88 23.48
CA ASP A 315 12.20 -8.12 24.70
C ASP A 315 12.29 -9.07 25.90
N ARG A 316 13.46 -9.10 26.54
CA ARG A 316 13.73 -9.99 27.68
C ARG A 316 13.07 -9.51 28.96
N GLU A 317 12.66 -8.23 29.03
CA GLU A 317 12.15 -7.60 30.24
C GLU A 317 10.67 -7.92 30.53
N VAL A 318 9.97 -8.64 29.65
CA VAL A 318 8.63 -9.18 29.92
C VAL A 318 8.73 -10.39 30.87
N HIS A 319 9.19 -10.15 32.10
CA HIS A 319 9.17 -11.08 33.22
C HIS A 319 7.77 -11.12 33.86
N GLY A 320 6.78 -11.55 33.08
CA GLY A 320 5.46 -11.92 33.56
C GLY A 320 5.22 -13.43 33.41
N PRO A 321 4.28 -14.03 34.16
CA PRO A 321 3.85 -15.39 33.87
C PRO A 321 3.34 -15.45 32.43
N LYS A 322 3.93 -16.32 31.60
CA LYS A 322 3.49 -16.55 30.22
C LYS A 322 2.08 -17.13 30.26
N SER A 323 1.08 -16.28 30.02
CA SER A 323 -0.30 -16.71 29.83
C SER A 323 -0.57 -16.99 28.35
N PHE A 324 -1.61 -17.77 28.08
CA PHE A 324 -2.10 -18.00 26.71
C PHE A 324 -2.28 -16.68 25.93
N PHE A 325 -2.91 -15.68 26.53
CA PHE A 325 -3.09 -14.37 25.88
C PHE A 325 -1.78 -13.60 25.68
N THR A 326 -0.76 -13.83 26.51
CA THR A 326 0.54 -13.17 26.35
C THR A 326 1.23 -13.62 25.08
N GLU A 327 1.09 -14.89 24.68
CA GLU A 327 1.63 -15.42 23.44
C GLU A 327 0.90 -14.85 22.21
N ILE A 328 -0.43 -14.73 22.27
CA ILE A 328 -1.23 -14.16 21.18
C ILE A 328 -0.86 -12.69 20.93
N ILE A 329 -0.84 -11.87 21.99
CA ILE A 329 -0.57 -10.43 21.84
C ILE A 329 0.92 -10.11 21.59
N ALA A 330 1.83 -11.08 21.81
CA ALA A 330 3.24 -10.94 21.49
C ALA A 330 3.51 -11.05 19.97
N SER A 331 2.56 -11.57 19.20
CA SER A 331 2.67 -11.64 17.74
C SER A 331 2.90 -10.24 17.15
N ILE A 332 3.97 -10.12 16.36
CA ILE A 332 4.30 -8.86 15.67
C ILE A 332 3.46 -8.79 14.41
N SER A 333 2.69 -7.71 14.23
CA SER A 333 1.87 -7.47 13.05
C SER A 333 2.66 -6.88 11.89
N ASP A 334 3.57 -5.95 12.17
CA ASP A 334 4.35 -5.24 11.15
C ASP A 334 5.73 -4.82 11.68
N ILE A 335 6.69 -4.71 10.75
CA ILE A 335 8.04 -4.20 11.01
C ILE A 335 8.42 -3.20 9.92
N LYS A 336 9.18 -2.17 10.31
CA LYS A 336 9.68 -1.12 9.41
C LYS A 336 11.09 -0.72 9.75
N PHE A 337 11.98 -0.68 8.77
CA PHE A 337 13.27 -0.03 8.96
C PHE A 337 13.11 1.49 8.95
N ALA A 338 13.82 2.15 9.86
CA ALA A 338 14.01 3.59 9.79
C ALA A 338 14.89 3.95 8.57
N SER A 339 14.71 5.16 8.05
CA SER A 339 15.49 5.69 6.92
C SER A 339 17.00 5.75 7.19
N ASP A 340 17.40 5.81 8.46
CA ASP A 340 18.80 5.77 8.89
C ASP A 340 19.45 4.38 8.78
N GLY A 341 18.65 3.32 8.59
CA GLY A 341 19.11 1.93 8.58
C GLY A 341 19.66 1.43 9.91
N ARG A 342 19.52 2.18 11.00
CA ARG A 342 19.98 1.76 12.33
C ARG A 342 18.86 1.23 13.19
N HIS A 343 17.65 1.75 12.99
CA HIS A 343 16.51 1.38 13.84
C HIS A 343 15.48 0.53 13.11
N ILE A 344 14.82 -0.34 13.86
CA ILE A 344 13.65 -1.11 13.41
C ILE A 344 12.49 -0.72 14.30
N LEU A 345 11.36 -0.32 13.71
CA LEU A 345 10.09 -0.19 14.40
C LEU A 345 9.33 -1.51 14.26
N SER A 346 8.73 -1.99 15.34
CA SER A 346 7.85 -3.15 15.31
C SER A 346 6.56 -2.86 16.04
N ARG A 347 5.44 -3.34 15.50
CA ARG A 347 4.13 -3.27 16.13
C ARG A 347 3.73 -4.67 16.63
N ASP A 348 3.49 -4.79 17.92
CA ASP A 348 2.73 -5.90 18.50
C ASP A 348 1.30 -5.43 18.81
N TYR A 349 0.42 -6.32 19.27
CA TYR A 349 -0.98 -5.93 19.50
C TYR A 349 -1.09 -4.78 20.53
N MET A 350 -0.27 -4.78 21.58
CA MET A 350 -0.34 -3.83 22.69
C MET A 350 0.54 -2.60 22.52
N ASN A 351 1.68 -2.74 21.85
CA ASN A 351 2.79 -1.82 21.91
C ASN A 351 3.39 -1.55 20.53
N LEU A 352 3.96 -0.35 20.41
CA LEU A 352 4.89 0.01 19.36
C LEU A 352 6.28 0.06 19.96
N LYS A 353 7.25 -0.66 19.39
CA LYS A 353 8.62 -0.79 19.93
C LYS A 353 9.64 -0.33 18.92
N LEU A 354 10.55 0.53 19.35
CA LEU A 354 11.71 0.98 18.56
C LEU A 354 12.94 0.21 19.01
N TRP A 355 13.62 -0.45 18.08
CA TRP A 355 14.82 -1.25 18.30
C TRP A 355 16.02 -0.58 17.66
N ASP A 356 17.18 -0.64 18.31
CA ASP A 356 18.47 -0.33 17.68
C ASP A 356 19.09 -1.65 17.24
N LEU A 357 19.57 -1.73 16.00
CA LEU A 357 20.24 -2.91 15.48
C LEU A 357 21.40 -3.39 16.37
N HIS A 358 22.04 -2.51 17.14
CA HIS A 358 23.14 -2.83 18.04
C HIS A 358 22.70 -3.25 19.45
N MET A 359 21.40 -3.19 19.76
CA MET A 359 20.83 -3.53 21.06
C MET A 359 19.78 -4.63 20.93
N GLU A 360 20.19 -5.88 21.13
CA GLU A 360 19.34 -7.07 20.91
C GLU A 360 18.40 -7.39 22.08
N GLY A 361 18.80 -7.06 23.31
CA GLY A 361 18.16 -7.53 24.53
C GLY A 361 16.92 -6.77 24.99
N SER A 362 16.70 -5.57 24.45
CA SER A 362 15.59 -4.68 24.82
C SER A 362 15.36 -3.62 23.75
N PRO A 363 14.11 -3.17 23.54
CA PRO A 363 13.84 -2.02 22.68
C PRO A 363 14.40 -0.73 23.30
N VAL A 364 14.77 0.22 22.45
CA VAL A 364 15.20 1.59 22.85
C VAL A 364 14.03 2.35 23.46
N ALA A 365 12.84 2.19 22.89
CA ALA A 365 11.61 2.81 23.38
C ALA A 365 10.41 1.88 23.16
N THR A 366 9.47 1.88 24.10
CA THR A 366 8.21 1.13 24.02
C THR A 366 7.05 2.07 24.28
N PHE A 367 6.14 2.20 23.31
CA PHE A 367 4.95 3.03 23.40
C PHE A 367 3.71 2.15 23.56
N LYS A 368 2.96 2.36 24.65
CA LYS A 368 1.77 1.55 24.98
C LYS A 368 0.55 2.06 24.22
N ILE A 369 0.03 1.24 23.30
CA ILE A 369 -1.09 1.61 22.43
C ILE A 369 -2.43 1.18 23.02
N HIS A 370 -2.57 -0.10 23.36
CA HIS A 370 -3.85 -0.73 23.73
C HIS A 370 -3.94 -1.15 25.21
N GLU A 371 -3.22 -0.49 26.13
CA GLU A 371 -3.23 -0.89 27.55
C GLU A 371 -4.65 -0.89 28.16
N TYR A 372 -5.55 -0.01 27.68
CA TYR A 372 -6.95 0.04 28.09
C TYR A 372 -7.78 -1.19 27.66
N LEU A 373 -7.31 -1.97 26.69
CA LEU A 373 -7.94 -3.21 26.23
C LEU A 373 -7.48 -4.44 27.00
N ARG A 374 -6.40 -4.34 27.79
CA ARG A 374 -5.80 -5.47 28.51
C ARG A 374 -6.78 -6.23 29.43
N PRO A 375 -7.70 -5.58 30.16
CA PRO A 375 -8.71 -6.30 30.96
C PRO A 375 -9.76 -7.04 30.13
N LYS A 376 -9.87 -6.74 28.82
CA LYS A 376 -10.92 -7.23 27.92
C LYS A 376 -10.40 -8.22 26.86
N LEU A 377 -9.20 -8.77 27.08
CA LEU A 377 -8.55 -9.71 26.13
C LEU A 377 -9.39 -10.96 25.83
N SER A 378 -10.15 -11.46 26.81
CA SER A 378 -11.08 -12.57 26.61
C SER A 378 -12.18 -12.23 25.62
N ASP A 379 -12.73 -11.01 25.70
CA ASP A 379 -13.83 -10.57 24.86
C ASP A 379 -13.34 -10.29 23.44
N LEU A 380 -12.13 -9.73 23.33
CA LEU A 380 -11.45 -9.50 22.04
C LEU A 380 -11.09 -10.79 21.34
N TYR A 381 -10.74 -11.84 22.10
CA TYR A 381 -10.50 -13.18 21.56
C TYR A 381 -11.79 -13.81 21.04
N ASN A 382 -12.91 -13.69 21.77
CA ASN A 382 -14.19 -14.23 21.33
C ASN A 382 -14.76 -13.52 20.08
N ASN A 383 -14.33 -12.30 19.80
CA ASN A 383 -14.73 -11.51 18.64
C ASN A 383 -13.66 -11.44 17.53
N ASP A 384 -12.63 -12.28 17.59
CA ASP A 384 -11.47 -12.33 16.68
C ASP A 384 -10.68 -11.01 16.52
N SER A 385 -11.06 -9.95 17.23
CA SER A 385 -10.44 -8.62 17.14
C SER A 385 -9.00 -8.66 17.67
N ILE A 386 -8.67 -9.60 18.55
CA ILE A 386 -7.29 -9.79 19.02
C ILE A 386 -6.30 -10.17 17.89
N PHE A 387 -6.81 -10.64 16.74
CA PHE A 387 -5.99 -11.02 15.57
C PHE A 387 -5.88 -9.91 14.53
N ASP A 388 -6.44 -8.72 14.80
CA ASP A 388 -6.28 -7.56 13.94
C ASP A 388 -4.80 -7.16 13.81
N LYS A 389 -4.33 -7.04 12.57
CA LYS A 389 -2.95 -6.66 12.24
C LYS A 389 -2.88 -5.17 11.95
N PHE A 390 -2.37 -4.40 12.91
CA PHE A 390 -2.15 -2.97 12.76
C PHE A 390 -0.77 -2.70 12.14
N ASP A 391 -0.73 -1.89 11.09
CA ASP A 391 0.53 -1.45 10.49
C ASP A 391 1.18 -0.33 11.33
N CYS A 392 2.47 -0.08 11.07
CA CYS A 392 3.19 1.05 11.65
C CYS A 392 3.99 1.80 10.58
N CYS A 393 4.27 3.07 10.83
CA CYS A 393 5.09 3.88 9.94
C CYS A 393 5.98 4.85 10.72
N LEU A 394 7.09 5.25 10.06
CA LEU A 394 8.06 6.21 10.59
C LEU A 394 8.09 7.44 9.70
N SER A 395 8.36 8.60 10.32
CA SER A 395 8.74 9.80 9.60
C SER A 395 10.07 9.63 8.88
N GLY A 396 10.27 10.41 7.81
CA GLY A 396 11.51 10.39 7.02
C GLY A 396 12.78 10.73 7.80
N ASP A 397 12.67 11.49 8.88
CA ASP A 397 13.77 11.85 9.78
C ASP A 397 14.01 10.80 10.89
N GLY A 398 13.13 9.80 11.03
CA GLY A 398 13.20 8.77 12.06
C GLY A 398 12.89 9.26 13.48
N LEU A 399 12.38 10.48 13.64
CA LEU A 399 12.07 11.06 14.95
C LEU A 399 10.63 10.84 15.39
N HIS A 400 9.71 10.62 14.45
CA HIS A 400 8.30 10.44 14.73
C HIS A 400 7.81 9.09 14.21
N PHE A 401 6.83 8.53 14.91
CA PHE A 401 6.27 7.22 14.62
C PHE A 401 4.75 7.31 14.67
N ALA A 402 4.05 6.56 13.82
CA ALA A 402 2.61 6.47 13.88
C ALA A 402 2.11 5.03 13.72
N THR A 403 0.96 4.77 14.33
CA THR A 403 0.28 3.48 14.21
C THR A 403 -1.21 3.61 14.47
N GLY A 404 -2.00 2.71 13.89
CA GLY A 404 -3.45 2.67 14.02
C GLY A 404 -3.96 2.02 15.31
N SER A 405 -5.26 2.20 15.54
CA SER A 405 -6.05 1.64 16.64
C SER A 405 -7.53 1.49 16.21
N TYR A 406 -8.36 1.03 17.15
CA TYR A 406 -9.82 0.99 17.01
C TYR A 406 -10.46 2.38 17.01
N SER A 407 -11.75 2.45 16.69
CA SER A 407 -12.52 3.69 16.58
C SER A 407 -11.96 4.66 15.53
N ASN A 408 -11.39 4.12 14.44
CA ASN A 408 -10.66 4.86 13.41
C ASN A 408 -9.58 5.80 13.97
N ALA A 409 -9.04 5.50 15.15
CA ALA A 409 -8.01 6.31 15.77
C ALA A 409 -6.61 5.90 15.28
N PHE A 410 -5.70 6.85 15.25
CA PHE A 410 -4.26 6.61 15.12
C PHE A 410 -3.51 7.42 16.17
N ARG A 411 -2.34 6.92 16.57
CA ARG A 411 -1.48 7.56 17.57
C ARG A 411 -0.15 7.93 16.93
N VAL A 412 0.30 9.15 17.20
CA VAL A 412 1.58 9.68 16.75
C VAL A 412 2.49 9.89 17.96
N PHE A 413 3.72 9.44 17.87
CA PHE A 413 4.74 9.51 18.92
C PHE A 413 5.95 10.28 18.41
N SER A 414 6.65 10.95 19.31
CA SER A 414 7.92 11.62 19.06
C SER A 414 9.01 11.00 19.93
N ASN A 415 10.17 10.73 19.34
CA ASN A 415 11.34 10.28 20.06
C ASN A 415 11.94 11.46 20.85
N GLY A 416 12.13 11.29 22.16
CA GLY A 416 12.81 12.29 23.01
C GLY A 416 11.91 13.30 23.75
N ASP A 417 10.59 13.29 23.55
CA ASP A 417 9.68 14.28 24.18
C ASP A 417 9.27 13.95 25.62
N GLY A 418 9.75 12.86 26.22
CA GLY A 418 9.38 12.47 27.59
C GLY A 418 7.89 12.15 27.80
N SER A 419 7.03 12.39 26.81
CA SER A 419 5.64 11.98 26.76
C SER A 419 5.54 10.61 26.12
N GLU A 420 5.51 9.56 26.95
CA GLU A 420 5.15 8.20 26.52
C GLU A 420 3.69 8.12 26.02
N GLU A 421 2.87 9.15 26.27
CA GLU A 421 1.43 9.11 26.01
C GLU A 421 1.03 9.37 24.55
N GLY A 422 1.91 9.92 23.69
CA GLY A 422 1.62 10.17 22.28
C GLY A 422 0.38 11.06 22.03
N THR A 423 0.18 11.46 20.77
CA THR A 423 -1.01 12.22 20.33
C THR A 423 -1.99 11.27 19.67
N THR A 424 -3.20 11.14 20.22
CA THR A 424 -4.29 10.34 19.61
C THR A 424 -5.16 11.23 18.74
N LEU A 425 -5.37 10.83 17.49
CA LEU A 425 -6.16 11.52 16.49
C LEU A 425 -7.19 10.56 15.89
N GLU A 426 -8.33 11.07 15.45
CA GLU A 426 -9.36 10.30 14.74
C GLU A 426 -9.24 10.53 13.24
N ALA A 427 -9.31 9.47 12.43
CA ALA A 427 -9.39 9.58 10.98
C ALA A 427 -10.76 10.10 10.54
N SER A 428 -10.95 11.42 10.68
CA SER A 428 -12.10 12.17 10.20
C SER A 428 -11.67 13.55 9.67
N LYS A 429 -12.60 14.32 9.11
CA LYS A 429 -12.35 15.73 8.75
C LYS A 429 -12.00 16.62 9.95
N ASN A 430 -12.31 16.16 11.17
CA ASN A 430 -12.04 16.86 12.43
C ASN A 430 -11.16 15.99 13.34
N PRO A 431 -9.85 15.90 13.08
CA PRO A 431 -8.97 14.94 13.76
C PRO A 431 -8.82 15.17 15.26
N ASN A 432 -8.99 16.42 15.71
CA ASN A 432 -8.88 16.83 17.12
C ASN A 432 -10.20 16.71 17.91
N ARG A 433 -11.24 16.09 17.35
CA ARG A 433 -12.50 15.91 18.04
C ARG A 433 -12.29 14.95 19.22
N LYS A 434 -12.15 15.50 20.42
CA LYS A 434 -12.14 14.69 21.65
C LYS A 434 -13.47 13.96 21.74
N GLN A 435 -13.47 12.63 21.60
CA GLN A 435 -14.57 11.84 22.11
C GLN A 435 -14.62 12.09 23.62
N TYR A 436 -15.65 12.81 24.07
CA TYR A 436 -15.94 12.93 25.50
C TYR A 436 -16.32 11.54 26.00
N HIS A 437 -15.34 10.71 26.32
CA HIS A 437 -15.54 9.71 27.35
C HIS A 437 -15.83 10.49 28.61
N GLN A 438 -17.11 10.54 28.99
CA GLN A 438 -17.51 10.93 30.33
C GLN A 438 -16.76 10.00 31.28
N THR A 439 -15.60 10.44 31.77
CA THR A 439 -15.08 9.96 33.03
C THR A 439 -16.21 10.17 34.01
N THR A 440 -16.87 9.10 34.40
CA THR A 440 -17.80 9.10 35.51
C THR A 440 -16.98 9.54 36.72
N ARG A 441 -17.01 10.85 37.00
CA ARG A 441 -16.58 11.38 38.28
C ARG A 441 -17.28 10.53 39.31
N THR A 442 -16.51 9.86 40.16
CA THR A 442 -16.98 9.18 41.36
C THR A 442 -17.78 10.20 42.17
N ARG A 443 -19.11 10.20 41.98
CA ARG A 443 -20.03 10.96 42.83
C ARG A 443 -19.92 10.33 44.20
N ARG A 444 -19.31 11.07 45.14
CA ARG A 444 -19.44 10.81 46.57
C ARG A 444 -20.93 10.61 46.86
N THR A 445 -21.26 9.45 47.39
CA THR A 445 -22.60 9.11 47.87
C THR A 445 -22.96 10.00 49.05
N SER A 446 -23.80 11.00 48.83
CA SER A 446 -24.60 11.63 49.89
C SER A 446 -26.05 11.19 49.72
N LEU A 447 -26.51 10.40 50.68
CA LEU A 447 -27.89 9.96 50.84
C LEU A 447 -28.78 11.17 51.13
N SER A 448 -29.77 11.46 50.27
CA SER A 448 -31.04 12.07 50.70
C SER A 448 -32.07 12.16 49.56
N ASN A 449 -33.20 11.48 49.83
CA ASN A 449 -34.58 11.89 49.55
C ASN A 449 -35.26 11.56 48.21
N LEU A 450 -36.29 10.73 48.37
CA LEU A 450 -37.43 10.45 47.51
C LEU A 450 -38.29 11.71 47.28
N THR A 451 -38.84 11.89 46.07
CA THR A 451 -40.31 11.93 45.80
C THR A 451 -40.61 12.14 44.30
N ARG A 452 -41.34 11.18 43.72
CA ARG A 452 -42.56 11.29 42.90
C ARG A 452 -42.61 12.25 41.68
N GLY A 453 -42.83 11.68 40.50
CA GLY A 453 -43.40 12.39 39.35
C GLY A 453 -43.34 11.65 38.01
N TYR A 454 -44.35 10.83 37.71
CA TYR A 454 -44.61 10.27 36.38
C TYR A 454 -45.12 11.38 35.43
N HIS A 455 -44.50 11.57 34.25
CA HIS A 455 -45.21 11.79 32.97
C HIS A 455 -44.27 11.70 31.75
N ARG A 456 -44.59 10.72 30.88
CA ARG A 456 -44.47 10.57 29.42
C ARG A 456 -43.55 11.54 28.64
N GLN A 457 -42.69 10.99 27.76
CA GLN A 457 -42.87 10.95 26.28
C GLN A 457 -41.54 10.64 25.56
N GLY A 458 -41.60 9.81 24.51
CA GLY A 458 -40.56 9.73 23.47
C GLY A 458 -39.84 8.40 23.34
N HIS A 459 -40.38 7.50 22.51
CA HIS A 459 -39.69 6.31 22.03
C HIS A 459 -38.59 6.74 21.04
N GLU A 460 -37.33 6.77 21.47
CA GLU A 460 -36.19 6.57 20.58
C GLU A 460 -35.42 5.37 21.10
N LYS A 461 -35.40 4.30 20.30
CA LYS A 461 -34.57 3.12 20.55
C LYS A 461 -33.11 3.52 20.33
N SER A 462 -32.45 4.06 21.35
CA SER A 462 -31.01 3.90 21.50
C SER A 462 -30.79 2.60 22.27
N SER A 463 -30.17 1.63 21.61
CA SER A 463 -29.68 0.42 22.27
C SER A 463 -28.78 0.85 23.43
N ILE A 464 -29.18 0.48 24.63
CA ILE A 464 -28.36 0.55 25.83
C ILE A 464 -27.33 -0.57 25.66
N ASP A 465 -26.22 -0.28 24.97
CA ASP A 465 -25.12 -1.23 24.88
C ASP A 465 -24.24 -1.14 26.13
N SER A 466 -24.02 -2.32 26.67
CA SER A 466 -23.40 -2.58 27.96
C SER A 466 -21.90 -2.30 27.91
N HIS A 467 -21.36 -1.69 28.98
CA HIS A 467 -19.94 -1.66 29.32
C HIS A 467 -18.93 -0.96 28.37
N GLY A 468 -19.08 0.35 28.11
CA GLY A 468 -17.96 1.27 27.82
C GLY A 468 -16.81 0.72 26.94
N LEU A 469 -17.15 -0.07 25.92
CA LEU A 469 -16.21 -0.65 24.99
C LEU A 469 -16.08 0.37 23.85
N PRO A 470 -14.85 0.73 23.44
CA PRO A 470 -14.68 1.50 22.23
C PRO A 470 -15.29 0.72 21.07
N ASP A 471 -15.75 1.43 20.05
CA ASP A 471 -16.26 0.80 18.84
C ASP A 471 -15.12 -0.01 18.20
N LEU A 472 -15.25 -1.34 18.28
CA LEU A 472 -14.29 -2.30 17.72
C LEU A 472 -14.55 -2.58 16.23
N THR A 473 -15.70 -2.14 15.70
CA THR A 473 -16.06 -2.38 14.30
C THR A 473 -15.30 -1.43 13.38
N SER A 474 -15.12 -0.18 13.81
CA SER A 474 -14.28 0.79 13.13
C SER A 474 -12.82 0.63 13.57
N LYS A 475 -11.91 0.46 12.61
CA LYS A 475 -10.49 0.22 12.86
C LYS A 475 -9.64 0.84 11.76
N LEU A 476 -8.52 1.41 12.16
CA LEU A 476 -7.52 1.96 11.25
C LEU A 476 -6.35 0.99 11.22
N LEU A 477 -6.32 0.12 10.22
CA LEU A 477 -5.28 -0.90 10.08
C LEU A 477 -4.08 -0.40 9.27
N HIS A 478 -4.34 0.40 8.24
CA HIS A 478 -3.35 0.79 7.25
C HIS A 478 -3.11 2.30 7.26
N LEU A 479 -1.84 2.68 7.35
CA LEU A 479 -1.40 4.06 7.30
C LEU A 479 0.01 4.13 6.71
N ALA A 480 0.35 5.25 6.10
CA ALA A 480 1.67 5.53 5.57
C ALA A 480 2.09 6.95 5.94
N TRP A 481 3.39 7.13 6.20
CA TRP A 481 3.99 8.44 6.44
C TRP A 481 4.76 8.86 5.19
N HIS A 482 4.65 10.13 4.81
CA HIS A 482 5.36 10.70 3.67
C HIS A 482 6.88 10.75 3.90
N PRO A 483 7.71 10.28 2.95
CA PRO A 483 9.14 10.08 3.18
C PRO A 483 9.95 11.36 3.45
N THR A 484 9.42 12.54 3.09
CA THR A 484 10.14 13.82 3.20
C THR A 484 9.34 14.94 3.88
N ALA A 485 8.11 14.69 4.30
CA ALA A 485 7.22 15.71 4.86
C ALA A 485 6.42 15.15 6.04
N ASN A 486 5.94 16.03 6.91
CA ASN A 486 5.03 15.68 7.98
C ASN A 486 3.61 15.54 7.42
N LEU A 487 3.39 14.49 6.65
CA LEU A 487 2.11 14.14 6.06
C LEU A 487 1.85 12.64 6.31
N ILE A 488 0.69 12.32 6.86
CA ILE A 488 0.25 10.94 7.08
C ILE A 488 -1.00 10.69 6.24
N ALA A 489 -1.00 9.57 5.53
CA ALA A 489 -2.17 9.03 4.86
C ALA A 489 -2.74 7.85 5.66
N CYS A 490 -4.03 7.89 5.99
CA CYS A 490 -4.73 6.90 6.79
C CYS A 490 -5.90 6.31 6.00
N ALA A 491 -5.99 4.98 5.94
CA ALA A 491 -7.13 4.29 5.36
C ALA A 491 -8.20 3.99 6.43
N ALA A 492 -9.43 4.42 6.18
CA ALA A 492 -10.59 4.14 7.02
C ALA A 492 -11.74 3.60 6.16
N ALA A 493 -11.83 2.27 6.12
CA ALA A 493 -12.62 1.49 5.16
C ALA A 493 -12.30 1.89 3.70
N ASN A 494 -13.25 2.48 2.95
CA ASN A 494 -13.07 2.94 1.58
C ASN A 494 -12.50 4.37 1.45
N SER A 495 -12.33 5.09 2.56
CA SER A 495 -11.86 6.46 2.56
C SER A 495 -10.35 6.54 2.83
N LEU A 496 -9.65 7.41 2.11
CA LEU A 496 -8.26 7.76 2.37
C LEU A 496 -8.19 9.18 2.92
N TYR A 497 -7.81 9.33 4.18
CA TYR A 497 -7.66 10.62 4.86
C TYR A 497 -6.19 11.04 4.89
N MET A 498 -5.91 12.32 4.65
CA MET A 498 -4.57 12.89 4.72
C MET A 498 -4.49 13.99 5.78
N TYR A 499 -3.47 13.93 6.61
CA TYR A 499 -3.19 14.89 7.68
C TYR A 499 -1.78 15.44 7.55
N TYR A 500 -1.59 16.73 7.79
CA TYR A 500 -0.28 17.38 7.78
C TYR A 500 0.00 18.09 9.11
N ALA A 501 1.27 18.31 9.43
CA ALA A 501 1.69 19.05 10.62
C ALA A 501 2.84 20.01 10.37
#